data_AF-A0A0G4G5B6-F1
#
_entry.id   AF-A0A0G4G5B6-F1
#
_cell.length_a   1.000
_cell.length_b   1.000
_cell.length_c   1.000
_cell.angle_alpha   90.00
_cell.angle_beta   90.00
_cell.angle_gamma   90.00
#
_symmetry.space_group_name_H-M   'P 1'
#
loop_
_entity.id
_entity.type
_entity.pdbx_description
1 polymer ?
#
loop_
_entity_poly.entity_id
_entity_poly.type
_entity_poly.pdbx_seq_one_letter_code
_entity_poly.pdbx_strand_id
1 'polypeptide(L)'
;MKGPCEPPVTAKEAARSSSTQADKPWRINVGGFTMEFPREVLLQDGLKDTRLAVLFHRFGESLLEDTDGIPFVDADPHYFIWLDVKLGFLKAGWIDDITLFDDCPVKTFYHDLCFAKTTLSITPQNDQGSEA
;
A
#
# COMPACT_ATOMS: atom_id res chain seq x y z
N MET A 1 32.90 -53.91 14.88
CA MET A 1 32.31 -53.40 13.62
C MET A 1 30.96 -52.78 13.95
N LYS A 2 30.82 -51.47 13.80
CA LYS A 2 29.61 -50.70 14.07
C LYS A 2 29.19 -50.08 12.73
N GLY A 3 27.97 -50.33 12.29
CA GLY A 3 27.37 -49.73 11.10
C GLY A 3 25.87 -49.60 11.32
N PRO A 4 25.28 -48.39 11.25
CA PRO A 4 23.86 -48.17 11.45
C PRO A 4 23.09 -48.19 10.12
N CYS A 5 21.82 -48.58 10.16
CA CYS A 5 20.90 -48.33 9.05
C CYS A 5 19.49 -48.12 9.63
N GLU A 6 19.20 -46.87 9.99
CA GLU A 6 17.82 -46.40 10.11
C GLU A 6 17.33 -45.94 8.73
N PRO A 7 16.09 -46.24 8.34
CA PRO A 7 15.52 -45.76 7.07
C PRO A 7 15.13 -44.27 7.15
N PRO A 8 15.11 -43.55 6.01
CA PRO A 8 14.94 -42.11 5.99
C PRO A 8 13.50 -41.69 6.30
N VAL A 9 13.38 -40.64 7.12
CA VAL A 9 12.13 -39.92 7.35
C VAL A 9 11.77 -39.20 6.06
N THR A 10 10.76 -39.70 5.34
CA THR A 10 10.19 -38.98 4.21
C THR A 10 9.57 -37.69 4.73
N ALA A 11 10.24 -36.57 4.48
CA ALA A 11 9.72 -35.25 4.77
C ALA A 11 8.41 -35.07 4.01
N LYS A 12 7.30 -34.98 4.76
CA LYS A 12 6.01 -34.55 4.23
C LYS A 12 6.21 -33.12 3.75
N GLU A 13 6.15 -32.96 2.43
CA GLU A 13 6.16 -31.69 1.74
C GLU A 13 5.20 -30.74 2.46
N ALA A 14 5.75 -29.71 3.09
CA ALA A 14 4.96 -28.65 3.68
C ALA A 14 4.28 -27.97 2.50
N ALA A 15 2.99 -28.23 2.35
CA ALA A 15 2.11 -27.46 1.49
C ALA A 15 2.43 -25.99 1.79
N ARG A 16 2.93 -25.27 0.77
CA ARG A 16 2.94 -23.81 0.79
C ARG A 16 1.48 -23.42 0.82
N SER A 17 0.96 -23.29 2.04
CA SER A 17 -0.33 -22.69 2.29
C SER A 17 -0.23 -21.27 1.78
N SER A 18 -0.70 -21.06 0.56
CA SER A 18 -1.10 -19.75 0.06
C SER A 18 -2.28 -19.31 0.92
N SER A 19 -2.00 -18.85 2.12
CA SER A 19 -2.96 -18.03 2.85
C SER A 19 -3.12 -16.78 2.01
N THR A 20 -4.29 -16.65 1.41
CA THR A 20 -4.80 -15.45 0.75
C THR A 20 -4.40 -14.23 1.61
N GLN A 21 -3.48 -13.41 1.11
CA GLN A 21 -2.99 -12.18 1.76
C GLN A 21 -4.08 -11.09 1.87
N ALA A 22 -5.34 -11.44 1.58
CA ALA A 22 -6.45 -10.53 1.38
C ALA A 22 -7.08 -9.97 2.66
N ASP A 23 -6.76 -10.50 3.85
CA ASP A 23 -7.46 -10.13 5.09
C ASP A 23 -6.68 -9.18 6.01
N LYS A 24 -5.41 -8.88 5.71
CA LYS A 24 -4.64 -7.93 6.53
C LYS A 24 -4.76 -6.52 5.95
N PRO A 25 -5.16 -5.51 6.75
CA PRO A 25 -5.11 -4.11 6.32
C PRO A 25 -3.72 -3.74 5.80
N TRP A 26 -3.66 -3.05 4.66
CA TRP A 26 -2.39 -2.57 4.14
C TRP A 26 -1.82 -1.50 5.08
N ARG A 27 -0.52 -1.62 5.40
CA ARG A 27 0.19 -0.75 6.33
C ARG A 27 1.32 -0.01 5.63
N ILE A 28 1.61 1.17 6.12
CA ILE A 28 2.70 2.03 5.64
C ILE A 28 3.44 2.64 6.82
N ASN A 29 4.76 2.77 6.69
CA ASN A 29 5.61 3.52 7.58
C ASN A 29 5.89 4.90 6.97
N VAL A 30 5.43 5.96 7.63
CA VAL A 30 5.62 7.35 7.17
C VAL A 30 6.52 8.07 8.16
N GLY A 31 7.75 8.38 7.75
CA GLY A 31 8.70 9.11 8.59
C GLY A 31 8.99 8.42 9.94
N GLY A 32 8.87 7.09 10.02
CA GLY A 32 9.03 6.30 11.25
C GLY A 32 7.72 5.98 11.98
N PHE A 33 6.57 6.47 11.51
CA PHE A 33 5.25 6.17 12.08
C PHE A 33 4.49 5.16 11.23
N THR A 34 4.26 3.97 11.78
CA THR A 34 3.53 2.91 11.09
C THR A 34 2.03 3.00 11.33
N MET A 35 1.25 3.06 10.25
CA MET A 35 -0.22 3.12 10.29
C MET A 35 -0.87 2.17 9.29
N GLU A 36 -2.10 1.76 9.59
CA GLU A 36 -3.00 1.23 8.55
C GLU A 36 -3.40 2.40 7.64
N PHE A 37 -3.50 2.14 6.34
CA PHE A 37 -3.83 3.18 5.38
C PHE A 37 -4.81 2.66 4.31
N PRO A 38 -5.96 3.33 4.09
CA PRO A 38 -7.02 2.86 3.21
C PRO A 38 -6.68 3.16 1.74
N ARG A 39 -5.53 2.67 1.26
CA ARG A 39 -5.01 2.99 -0.08
C ARG A 39 -5.97 2.65 -1.21
N GLU A 40 -6.86 1.68 -1.01
CA GLU A 40 -7.85 1.26 -2.03
C GLU A 40 -8.87 2.37 -2.34
N VAL A 41 -9.09 3.31 -1.43
CA VAL A 41 -9.92 4.51 -1.68
C VAL A 41 -9.29 5.40 -2.75
N LEU A 42 -7.97 5.38 -2.90
CA LEU A 42 -7.27 6.15 -3.94
C LEU A 42 -7.55 5.64 -5.36
N LEU A 43 -8.18 4.47 -5.54
CA LEU A 43 -8.57 3.94 -6.85
C LEU A 43 -9.90 4.51 -7.36
N GLN A 44 -10.61 5.32 -6.55
CA GLN A 44 -11.85 5.97 -6.95
C GLN A 44 -11.62 7.02 -8.07
N ASP A 45 -12.66 7.28 -8.85
CA ASP A 45 -12.65 8.34 -9.85
C ASP A 45 -12.35 9.69 -9.20
N GLY A 46 -11.51 10.49 -9.86
CA GLY A 46 -10.98 11.73 -9.29
C GLY A 46 -9.74 11.57 -8.42
N LEU A 47 -9.40 10.35 -7.95
CA LEU A 47 -8.19 10.09 -7.15
C LEU A 47 -7.17 9.18 -7.85
N LYS A 48 -7.63 8.25 -8.69
CA LYS A 48 -6.79 7.20 -9.30
C LYS A 48 -5.64 7.67 -10.19
N ASP A 49 -5.66 8.92 -10.63
CA ASP A 49 -4.63 9.54 -11.45
C ASP A 49 -3.69 10.47 -10.65
N THR A 50 -3.86 10.55 -9.33
CA THR A 50 -2.98 11.32 -8.45
C THR A 50 -1.62 10.65 -8.28
N ARG A 51 -0.57 11.44 -8.00
CA ARG A 51 0.78 10.94 -7.73
C ARG A 51 0.78 9.89 -6.61
N LEU A 52 0.00 10.11 -5.55
CA LEU A 52 -0.08 9.18 -4.43
C LEU A 52 -0.71 7.85 -4.83
N ALA A 53 -1.81 7.87 -5.59
CA ALA A 53 -2.44 6.66 -6.10
C ALA A 53 -1.46 5.86 -6.97
N VAL A 54 -0.75 6.54 -7.88
CA VAL A 54 0.24 5.90 -8.75
C VAL A 54 1.39 5.31 -7.96
N LEU A 55 1.93 6.03 -6.97
CA LEU A 55 3.02 5.54 -6.12
C LEU A 55 2.63 4.24 -5.42
N PHE A 56 1.44 4.18 -4.79
CA PHE A 56 1.03 3.03 -3.98
C PHE A 56 0.55 1.83 -4.78
N HIS A 57 -0.06 2.05 -5.95
CA HIS A 57 -0.68 0.97 -6.72
C HIS A 57 0.15 0.52 -7.92
N ARG A 58 1.00 1.37 -8.48
CA ARG A 58 1.86 1.01 -9.63
C ARG A 58 3.31 0.76 -9.24
N PHE A 59 3.80 1.44 -8.21
CA PHE A 59 5.18 1.35 -7.76
C PHE A 59 5.30 0.83 -6.32
N GLY A 60 4.24 0.27 -5.76
CA GLY A 60 4.19 -0.17 -4.36
C GLY A 60 5.26 -1.20 -4.02
N GLU A 61 5.57 -2.12 -4.94
CA GLU A 61 6.63 -3.13 -4.76
C GLU A 61 8.05 -2.56 -4.85
N SER A 62 8.20 -1.32 -5.36
CA SER A 62 9.47 -0.62 -5.46
C SER A 62 9.68 0.37 -4.30
N LEU A 63 8.74 0.47 -3.36
CA LEU A 63 8.93 1.26 -2.16
C LEU A 63 10.01 0.61 -1.30
N LEU A 64 10.83 1.44 -0.66
CA LEU A 64 11.72 0.96 0.40
C LEU A 64 10.86 0.34 1.50
N GLU A 65 11.41 -0.61 2.24
CA GLU A 65 10.74 -1.21 3.39
C GLU A 65 11.50 -0.86 4.68
N ASP A 66 10.78 -0.81 5.79
CA ASP A 66 11.38 -0.75 7.11
C ASP A 66 11.90 -2.12 7.57
N THR A 67 12.42 -2.19 8.79
CA THR A 67 12.98 -3.44 9.35
C THR A 67 11.97 -4.57 9.51
N ASP A 68 10.67 -4.25 9.46
CA ASP A 68 9.56 -5.20 9.59
C ASP A 68 8.96 -5.57 8.23
N GLY A 69 9.56 -5.13 7.11
CA GLY A 69 9.06 -5.36 5.76
C GLY A 69 7.84 -4.51 5.41
N ILE A 70 7.65 -3.35 6.07
CA ILE A 70 6.52 -2.45 5.81
C ILE A 70 6.96 -1.36 4.83
N PRO A 71 6.21 -1.09 3.75
CA PRO A 71 6.52 -0.02 2.81
C PRO A 71 6.73 1.32 3.52
N PHE A 72 7.80 2.02 3.16
CA PHE A 72 8.28 3.24 3.78
C PHE A 72 8.19 4.44 2.84
N VAL A 73 7.74 5.56 3.39
CA VAL A 73 7.76 6.88 2.74
C VAL A 73 8.40 7.88 3.71
N ASP A 74 9.43 8.58 3.23
CA ASP A 74 10.05 9.67 3.97
C ASP A 74 9.20 10.95 3.83
N ALA A 75 8.24 11.12 4.76
CA ALA A 75 7.33 12.25 4.80
C ALA A 75 6.86 12.53 6.24
N ASP A 76 6.20 13.67 6.46
CA ASP A 76 5.60 14.01 7.76
C ASP A 76 4.36 13.14 8.02
N PRO A 77 4.35 12.33 9.09
CA PRO A 77 3.21 11.46 9.41
C PRO A 77 1.93 12.22 9.72
N HIS A 78 1.98 13.48 10.19
CA HIS A 78 0.77 14.25 10.51
C HIS A 78 -0.12 14.49 9.29
N TYR A 79 0.48 14.63 8.11
CA TYR A 79 -0.26 14.75 6.86
C TYR A 79 -1.00 13.44 6.54
N PHE A 80 -0.32 12.30 6.66
CA PHE A 80 -0.92 10.99 6.37
C PHE A 80 -1.99 10.57 7.38
N ILE A 81 -1.82 10.91 8.66
CA ILE A 81 -2.85 10.74 9.69
C ILE A 81 -4.11 11.55 9.34
N TRP A 82 -3.93 12.81 8.93
CA TRP A 82 -5.06 13.64 8.49
C TRP A 82 -5.71 13.07 7.23
N LEU A 83 -4.90 12.62 6.27
CA LEU A 83 -5.39 12.08 5.00
C LEU A 83 -6.18 10.78 5.19
N ASP A 84 -5.73 9.89 6.07
CA ASP A 84 -6.45 8.67 6.44
C ASP A 84 -7.88 8.97 6.91
N VAL A 85 -8.04 9.93 7.83
CA VAL A 85 -9.36 10.38 8.29
C VAL A 85 -10.22 10.89 7.13
N LYS A 86 -9.63 11.65 6.21
CA LYS A 86 -10.35 12.18 5.03
C LYS A 86 -10.76 11.08 4.05
N LEU A 87 -9.89 10.12 3.78
CA LEU A 87 -10.21 8.95 2.95
C LEU A 87 -11.31 8.11 3.60
N GLY A 88 -11.31 8.01 4.94
CA GLY A 88 -12.39 7.39 5.70
C GLY A 88 -13.74 8.08 5.51
N PHE A 89 -13.77 9.42 5.59
CA PHE A 89 -14.99 10.21 5.34
C PHE A 89 -15.47 10.10 3.90
N LEU A 90 -14.55 10.12 2.93
CA LEU A 90 -14.85 9.95 1.52
C LEU A 90 -15.47 8.55 1.27
N LYS A 91 -14.85 7.50 1.81
CA LYS A 91 -15.36 6.12 1.73
C LYS A 91 -16.75 5.98 2.37
N ALA A 92 -17.03 6.72 3.44
CA ALA A 92 -18.33 6.74 4.11
C ALA A 92 -19.39 7.63 3.43
N GLY A 93 -19.01 8.37 2.38
CA GLY A 93 -19.90 9.31 1.68
C GLY A 93 -20.24 10.56 2.50
N TRP A 94 -19.40 10.94 3.47
CA TRP A 94 -19.59 12.15 4.28
C TRP A 94 -19.02 13.40 3.63
N ILE A 95 -18.10 13.23 2.68
CA ILE A 95 -17.52 14.28 1.85
C ILE A 95 -17.45 13.76 0.42
N ASP A 96 -17.53 14.68 -0.55
CA ASP A 96 -17.40 14.37 -1.98
C ASP A 96 -15.96 14.53 -2.50
N ASP A 97 -15.14 15.31 -1.78
CA ASP A 97 -13.76 15.63 -2.17
C ASP A 97 -12.87 15.85 -0.94
N ILE A 98 -11.56 15.69 -1.12
CA ILE A 98 -10.53 15.90 -0.10
C ILE A 98 -9.88 17.26 -0.35
N THR A 99 -10.50 18.31 0.18
CA THR A 99 -9.96 19.67 0.10
C THR A 99 -9.28 20.08 1.39
N LEU A 100 -8.17 20.80 1.27
CA LEU A 100 -7.50 21.43 2.40
C LEU A 100 -8.23 22.72 2.79
N PHE A 101 -8.53 22.90 4.08
CA PHE A 101 -9.21 24.08 4.63
C PHE A 101 -8.33 24.86 5.64
N ASP A 102 -7.09 24.42 5.84
CA ASP A 102 -6.16 24.95 6.82
C ASP A 102 -4.95 25.55 6.07
N ASP A 103 -4.53 26.75 6.46
CA ASP A 103 -3.38 27.47 5.90
C ASP A 103 -2.02 26.91 6.39
N CYS A 104 -2.01 25.73 7.03
CA CYS A 104 -0.80 25.04 7.43
C CYS A 104 0.12 24.78 6.22
N PRO A 105 1.32 25.41 6.14
CA PRO A 105 2.18 25.30 4.96
C PRO A 105 2.67 23.88 4.69
N VAL A 106 2.92 23.11 5.75
CA VAL A 106 3.38 21.72 5.65
C VAL A 106 2.29 20.83 5.03
N LYS A 107 1.03 20.99 5.46
CA LYS A 107 -0.08 20.25 4.86
C LYS A 107 -0.31 20.65 3.42
N THR A 108 -0.20 21.94 3.10
CA THR A 108 -0.33 22.44 1.72
C THR A 108 0.71 21.81 0.80
N PHE A 109 1.97 21.80 1.22
CA PHE A 109 3.07 21.17 0.46
C PHE A 109 2.78 19.70 0.12
N TYR A 110 2.43 18.89 1.12
CA TYR A 110 2.16 17.47 0.89
C TYR A 110 0.85 17.26 0.12
N HIS A 111 -0.15 18.10 0.32
CA HIS A 111 -1.41 18.02 -0.40
C HIS A 111 -1.21 18.21 -1.90
N ASP A 112 -0.53 19.29 -2.28
CA ASP A 112 -0.19 19.57 -3.68
C ASP A 112 0.66 18.45 -4.28
N LEU A 113 1.65 17.94 -3.53
CA LEU A 113 2.51 16.86 -3.99
C LEU A 113 1.75 15.55 -4.20
N CYS A 114 0.93 15.14 -3.25
CA CYS A 114 0.20 13.88 -3.28
C CYS A 114 -0.91 13.89 -4.33
N PHE A 115 -1.65 14.99 -4.44
CA PHE A 115 -2.83 15.12 -5.30
C PHE A 115 -2.53 15.69 -6.69
N ALA A 116 -1.29 16.08 -6.98
CA ALA A 116 -0.86 16.42 -8.33
C ALA A 116 -1.24 15.29 -9.31
N LYS A 117 -1.91 15.68 -10.40
CA LYS A 117 -2.32 14.75 -11.45
C LYS A 117 -1.12 14.24 -12.23
N THR A 118 -1.15 12.96 -12.53
CA THR A 118 -0.21 12.32 -13.45
C THR A 118 -0.92 12.05 -14.77
N THR A 119 -0.16 11.97 -15.85
CA THR A 119 -0.68 11.46 -17.14
C THR A 119 -0.71 9.92 -17.17
N LEU A 120 -0.25 9.27 -16.09
CA LEU A 120 -0.22 7.82 -15.96
C LEU A 120 -1.59 7.36 -15.43
N SER A 121 -2.36 6.66 -16.27
CA SER A 121 -3.57 6.01 -15.81
C SER A 121 -3.24 4.71 -15.06
N ILE A 122 -3.91 4.48 -13.94
CA ILE A 122 -3.97 3.16 -13.28
C ILE A 122 -5.04 2.36 -14.01
N THR A 123 -4.63 1.66 -15.07
CA THR A 123 -5.46 0.65 -15.72
C THR A 123 -5.08 -0.70 -15.11
N PRO A 124 -6.04 -1.50 -14.61
CA PRO A 124 -5.75 -2.86 -14.17
C PRO A 124 -5.07 -3.61 -15.31
N GLN A 125 -3.88 -4.17 -15.06
CA GLN A 125 -3.32 -5.15 -16.00
C GLN A 125 -4.16 -6.42 -15.85
N ASN A 126 -4.98 -6.73 -16.86
CA ASN A 126 -5.50 -8.08 -16.99
C ASN A 126 -4.30 -8.96 -17.37
N ASP A 127 -3.69 -9.60 -16.37
CA ASP A 127 -2.77 -10.73 -16.57
C ASP A 127 -3.59 -11.91 -17.09
N GLN A 128 -4.01 -11.83 -18.36
CA GLN A 128 -4.28 -13.01 -19.16
C GLN A 128 -2.90 -13.56 -19.51
N GLY A 129 -2.39 -14.43 -18.65
CA GLY A 129 -1.11 -15.10 -18.83
C GLY A 129 -1.07 -15.74 -20.21
N SER A 130 -0.24 -15.18 -21.10
CA SER A 130 0.16 -15.85 -22.32
C SER A 130 1.36 -16.71 -21.97
N GLU A 131 1.12 -17.90 -21.42
CA GLU A 131 2.08 -18.99 -21.53
C GLU A 131 2.22 -19.34 -23.01
N ALA A 132 3.42 -19.18 -23.56
CA ALA A 132 3.82 -19.71 -24.86
C ALA A 132 5.28 -20.18 -24.78
#